data_AF-A0A0D0ART7-F1
#
_entry.id   AF-A0A0D0ART7-F1
#
_cell.length_a   1.000
_cell.length_b   1.000
_cell.length_c   1.000
_cell.angle_alpha   90.00
_cell.angle_beta   90.00
_cell.angle_gamma   90.00
#
_symmetry.space_group_name_H-M   'P 1'
#
loop_
_entity.id
_entity.type
_entity.pdbx_description
1 polymer ?
#
loop_
_entity_poly.entity_id
_entity_poly.type
_entity_poly.pdbx_seq_one_letter_code
_entity_poly.pdbx_strand_id
1 'polypeptide(L)'
;MQGFNKYYPPDYDPDKHQSLNAYRGKHALGDRARKLDKGILITRFELPFNIWCGTCNNHIGMGVRYNAEKKKVGAYYSTPIYSFRCKCHLCDGWFEIQTDPKNTRYVVVSGARQKDEDWDPQENGGFAIHDTEGKAGPADPLAALEKTTEAQNHVTKVQIPRMEALQGVSDHYNNDPYTLSSMVRKRFRAEKKIEAQKRADDDTIKGKYGLPEELQLVEDDAEAKHQARDEWARARMDYEAERNSKRPRLSIPSSSTSQSRPKLDPVSSLKARILDNTRRSSTLASKRKPPDRRVLLK
;
A
#
# COMPACT_ATOMS: atom_id res chain seq x y z
N MET A 1 -44.97 -4.94 32.61
CA MET A 1 -46.34 -4.77 33.15
C MET A 1 -46.25 -4.17 34.54
N GLN A 2 -46.72 -2.95 34.71
CA GLN A 2 -46.74 -2.27 36.01
C GLN A 2 -48.08 -2.62 36.68
N GLY A 3 -48.03 -3.38 37.78
CA GLY A 3 -49.25 -3.78 38.49
C GLY A 3 -49.97 -2.57 39.09
N PHE A 4 -51.28 -2.48 38.86
CA PHE A 4 -52.12 -1.36 39.31
C PHE A 4 -52.24 -1.31 40.85
N ASN A 5 -52.32 -2.47 41.48
CA ASN A 5 -52.45 -2.61 42.92
C ASN A 5 -51.22 -3.29 43.52
N LYS A 6 -50.75 -2.78 44.66
CA LYS A 6 -49.67 -3.36 45.47
C LYS A 6 -50.28 -3.84 46.78
N TYR A 7 -49.93 -5.05 47.21
CA TYR A 7 -50.35 -5.55 48.51
C TYR A 7 -49.63 -4.80 49.63
N TYR A 8 -50.40 -4.18 50.52
CA TYR A 8 -49.94 -3.61 51.78
C TYR A 8 -50.33 -4.56 52.93
N PRO A 9 -49.39 -4.98 53.78
CA PRO A 9 -49.69 -5.78 54.96
C PRO A 9 -50.70 -5.07 55.89
N PRO A 10 -51.55 -5.79 56.62
CA PRO A 10 -52.53 -5.19 57.52
C PRO A 10 -51.89 -4.36 58.65
N ASP A 11 -50.65 -4.68 59.04
CA ASP A 11 -49.89 -3.97 60.06
C ASP A 11 -49.15 -2.72 59.53
N TYR A 12 -49.27 -2.41 58.23
CA TYR A 12 -48.56 -1.28 57.61
C TYR A 12 -49.32 0.04 57.81
N ASP A 13 -48.81 0.86 58.73
CA ASP A 13 -49.22 2.26 58.89
C ASP A 13 -48.40 3.20 57.97
N PRO A 14 -49.03 3.94 57.03
CA PRO A 14 -48.31 4.84 56.12
C PRO A 14 -47.61 5.99 56.84
N ASP A 15 -48.19 6.50 57.93
CA ASP A 15 -47.63 7.62 58.70
C ASP A 15 -46.38 7.23 59.49
N LYS A 16 -46.31 5.97 59.96
CA LYS A 16 -45.17 5.46 60.73
C LYS A 16 -44.06 4.94 59.83
N HIS A 17 -44.41 4.22 58.77
CA HIS A 17 -43.44 3.51 57.94
C HIS A 17 -43.02 4.26 56.68
N GLN A 18 -43.77 5.28 56.23
CA GLN A 18 -43.56 6.08 55.02
C GLN A 18 -43.54 5.32 53.68
N SER A 19 -42.84 4.19 53.60
CA SER A 19 -42.76 3.31 52.44
C SER A 19 -42.75 1.83 52.84
N LEU A 20 -43.28 0.98 51.96
CA LEU A 20 -43.26 -0.48 52.14
C LEU A 20 -41.83 -1.05 52.24
N ASN A 21 -40.86 -0.37 51.65
CA ASN A 21 -39.45 -0.73 51.73
C ASN A 21 -38.90 -0.51 53.15
N ALA A 22 -39.21 0.63 53.76
CA ALA A 22 -38.84 0.94 55.13
C ALA A 22 -39.53 0.01 56.14
N TYR A 23 -40.82 -0.34 55.94
CA TYR A 23 -41.51 -1.36 56.73
C TYR A 23 -40.78 -2.71 56.73
N ARG A 24 -40.18 -3.09 55.58
CA ARG A 24 -39.43 -4.34 55.41
C ARG A 24 -37.95 -4.21 55.77
N GLY A 25 -37.48 -3.06 56.23
CA GLY A 25 -36.07 -2.78 56.50
C GLY A 25 -35.16 -2.88 55.26
N LYS A 26 -35.71 -2.72 54.05
CA LYS A 26 -34.98 -2.81 52.78
C LYS A 26 -34.79 -1.43 52.17
N HIS A 27 -33.65 -1.20 51.54
CA HIS A 27 -33.43 0.00 50.74
C HIS A 27 -34.12 -0.14 49.37
N ALA A 28 -34.64 0.95 48.81
CA ALA A 28 -35.34 0.94 47.51
C ALA A 28 -34.46 0.45 46.35
N LEU A 29 -33.15 0.71 46.41
CA LEU A 29 -32.18 0.23 45.43
C LEU A 29 -31.63 -1.18 45.74
N GLY A 30 -32.14 -1.85 46.79
CA GLY A 30 -31.77 -3.21 47.17
C GLY A 30 -30.26 -3.42 47.26
N ASP A 31 -29.77 -4.46 46.58
CA ASP A 31 -28.37 -4.88 46.61
C ASP A 31 -27.38 -3.83 46.08
N ARG A 32 -27.84 -2.91 45.24
CA ARG A 32 -26.99 -1.83 44.73
C ARG A 32 -26.56 -0.85 45.80
N ALA A 33 -27.36 -0.73 46.87
CA ALA A 33 -27.12 0.16 48.00
C ALA A 33 -26.40 -0.53 49.18
N ARG A 34 -25.86 -1.74 49.00
CA ARG A 34 -25.13 -2.47 50.07
C ARG A 34 -23.93 -1.71 50.64
N LYS A 35 -23.37 -0.74 49.89
CA LYS A 35 -22.20 0.07 50.29
C LYS A 35 -22.55 1.55 50.46
N LEU A 36 -23.83 1.87 50.67
CA LEU A 36 -24.32 3.25 50.76
C LEU A 36 -23.79 3.96 52.02
N ASP A 37 -23.51 3.21 53.09
CA ASP A 37 -22.81 3.64 54.30
C ASP A 37 -21.45 4.30 53.98
N LYS A 38 -20.78 3.83 52.93
CA LYS A 38 -19.49 4.36 52.44
C LYS A 38 -19.65 5.43 51.35
N GLY A 39 -20.89 5.84 51.06
CA GLY A 39 -21.22 6.75 49.96
C GLY A 39 -21.02 6.15 48.57
N ILE A 40 -21.00 4.82 48.47
CA ILE A 40 -20.77 4.08 47.22
C ILE A 40 -22.08 3.45 46.75
N LEU A 41 -22.51 3.79 45.53
CA LEU A 41 -23.66 3.19 44.88
C LEU A 41 -23.19 2.30 43.72
N ILE A 42 -23.66 1.05 43.66
CA ILE A 42 -23.34 0.17 42.54
C ILE A 42 -24.28 0.50 41.38
N THR A 43 -23.72 1.01 40.28
CA THR A 43 -24.47 1.40 39.07
C THR A 43 -23.97 0.63 37.85
N ARG A 44 -24.86 0.41 36.87
CA ARG A 44 -24.46 -0.16 35.59
C ARG A 44 -23.89 0.95 34.71
N PHE A 45 -22.61 0.88 34.41
CA PHE A 45 -21.86 1.90 33.66
C PHE A 45 -21.40 1.33 32.32
N GLU A 46 -21.62 2.06 31.24
CA GLU A 46 -21.13 1.73 29.90
C GLU A 46 -19.89 2.57 29.63
N LEU A 47 -18.83 1.96 29.08
CA LEU A 47 -17.61 2.70 28.79
C LEU A 47 -17.82 3.71 27.66
N PRO A 48 -17.49 5.00 27.87
CA PRO A 48 -17.71 6.05 26.87
C PRO A 48 -16.69 6.04 25.73
N PHE A 49 -15.52 5.43 25.91
CA PHE A 49 -14.45 5.32 24.91
C PHE A 49 -13.64 4.04 25.10
N ASN A 50 -12.82 3.73 24.11
CA ASN A 50 -11.91 2.58 24.12
C ASN A 50 -10.78 2.78 25.14
N ILE A 51 -10.49 1.75 25.93
CA ILE A 51 -9.43 1.80 26.96
C ILE A 51 -8.51 0.59 26.87
N TRP A 52 -7.26 0.79 27.29
CA TRP A 52 -6.28 -0.25 27.54
C TRP A 52 -6.15 -0.46 29.05
N CYS A 53 -6.36 -1.69 29.52
CA CYS A 53 -6.22 -1.98 30.95
C CYS A 53 -4.75 -1.88 31.37
N GLY A 54 -4.46 -1.16 32.45
CA GLY A 54 -3.09 -0.98 32.92
C GLY A 54 -2.45 -2.23 33.55
N THR A 55 -3.25 -3.23 33.94
CA THR A 55 -2.75 -4.46 34.57
C THR A 55 -2.47 -5.56 33.55
N CYS A 56 -3.42 -5.85 32.65
CA CYS A 56 -3.29 -6.93 31.67
C CYS A 56 -2.99 -6.45 30.24
N ASN A 57 -2.92 -5.14 30.00
CA ASN A 57 -2.68 -4.53 28.68
C ASN A 57 -3.64 -5.00 27.57
N ASN A 58 -4.79 -5.56 27.93
CA ASN A 58 -5.84 -5.92 26.98
C ASN A 58 -6.73 -4.72 26.67
N HIS A 59 -7.21 -4.67 25.42
CA HIS A 59 -8.15 -3.67 24.95
C HIS A 59 -9.56 -3.95 25.45
N ILE A 60 -10.25 -2.92 25.92
CA ILE A 60 -11.66 -2.94 26.28
C ILE A 60 -12.39 -1.94 25.40
N GLY A 61 -13.36 -2.45 24.64
CA GLY A 61 -14.15 -1.66 23.72
C GLY A 61 -15.08 -0.65 24.41
N MET A 62 -15.40 0.42 23.70
CA MET A 62 -16.50 1.33 24.00
C MET A 62 -17.82 0.55 24.11
N GLY A 63 -18.70 0.96 25.03
CA GLY A 63 -20.01 0.35 25.24
C GLY A 63 -20.01 -0.92 26.09
N VAL A 64 -18.84 -1.42 26.52
CA VAL A 64 -18.78 -2.57 27.44
C VAL A 64 -19.38 -2.16 28.80
N ARG A 65 -20.29 -3.00 29.31
CA ARG A 65 -21.07 -2.75 30.53
C ARG A 65 -20.39 -3.31 31.77
N TYR A 66 -20.22 -2.47 32.78
CA TYR A 66 -19.67 -2.83 34.10
C TYR A 66 -20.65 -2.56 35.24
N ASN A 67 -20.51 -3.34 36.31
CA ASN A 67 -21.04 -2.98 37.61
C ASN A 67 -20.00 -2.07 38.29
N ALA A 68 -20.20 -0.76 38.17
CA ALA A 68 -19.28 0.25 38.67
C ALA A 68 -19.67 0.70 40.07
N GLU A 69 -18.66 0.94 40.91
CA GLU A 69 -18.81 1.61 42.19
C GLU A 69 -18.79 3.13 41.94
N LYS A 70 -19.96 3.76 41.98
CA LYS A 70 -20.13 5.20 41.83
C LYS A 70 -19.92 5.88 43.18
N LYS A 71 -18.96 6.80 43.25
CA LYS A 71 -18.67 7.64 44.43
C LYS A 71 -18.62 9.11 44.03
N LYS A 72 -19.14 10.00 44.87
CA LYS A 72 -18.93 11.45 44.72
C LYS A 72 -17.56 11.82 45.31
N VAL A 73 -16.64 12.34 44.49
CA VAL A 73 -15.26 12.66 44.91
C VAL A 73 -15.06 14.16 45.10
N GLY A 74 -15.74 14.98 44.30
CA GLY A 74 -15.63 16.43 44.39
C GLY A 74 -16.82 17.14 43.74
N ALA A 75 -16.64 18.42 43.45
CA ALA A 75 -17.58 19.23 42.68
C ALA A 75 -16.83 20.26 41.83
N TYR A 76 -17.31 20.50 40.62
CA TYR A 76 -16.93 21.63 39.78
C TYR A 76 -18.04 22.69 39.89
N TYR A 77 -17.76 23.77 40.63
CA TYR A 77 -18.78 24.72 41.09
C TYR A 77 -19.96 24.01 41.80
N SER A 78 -21.14 24.00 41.19
CA SER A 78 -22.35 23.32 41.70
C SER A 78 -22.51 21.88 41.19
N THR A 79 -21.76 21.47 40.15
CA THR A 79 -21.89 20.15 39.53
C THR A 79 -21.02 19.11 40.23
N PRO A 80 -21.56 17.99 40.73
CA PRO A 80 -20.78 16.96 41.41
C PRO A 80 -19.88 16.18 40.42
N ILE A 81 -18.64 15.92 40.83
CA ILE A 81 -17.71 15.05 40.13
C ILE A 81 -17.89 13.63 40.68
N TYR A 82 -18.27 12.71 39.80
CA TYR A 82 -18.41 11.30 40.12
C TYR A 82 -17.19 10.52 39.66
N SER A 83 -16.74 9.61 40.53
CA SER A 83 -15.78 8.56 40.22
C SER A 83 -16.51 7.24 40.05
N PHE A 84 -16.16 6.52 38.99
CA PHE A 84 -16.64 5.20 38.65
C PHE A 84 -15.46 4.24 38.73
N ARG A 85 -15.46 3.40 39.76
CA ARG A 85 -14.46 2.34 39.92
C ARG A 85 -15.00 1.04 39.34
N CYS A 86 -14.30 0.50 38.35
CA CYS A 86 -14.70 -0.69 37.61
C CYS A 86 -13.64 -1.79 37.74
N LYS A 87 -14.07 -3.05 37.87
CA LYS A 87 -13.19 -4.21 37.80
C LYS A 87 -13.06 -4.66 36.35
N CYS A 88 -11.85 -4.92 35.87
CA CYS A 88 -11.63 -5.49 34.55
C CYS A 88 -12.33 -6.85 34.42
N HIS A 89 -12.85 -7.18 33.24
CA HIS A 89 -13.48 -8.48 32.99
C HIS A 89 -12.45 -9.56 32.62
N LEU A 90 -11.24 -9.17 32.22
CA LEU A 90 -10.14 -10.09 31.85
C LEU A 90 -9.16 -10.35 33.01
N CYS A 91 -9.12 -9.49 34.02
CA CYS A 91 -8.19 -9.63 35.15
C CYS A 91 -8.79 -9.05 36.45
N ASP A 92 -8.10 -9.24 37.57
CA ASP A 92 -8.51 -8.68 38.86
C ASP A 92 -8.12 -7.21 39.08
N GLY A 93 -7.59 -6.56 38.04
CA GLY A 93 -7.26 -5.14 38.05
C GLY A 93 -8.49 -4.25 38.15
N TRP A 94 -8.36 -3.14 38.88
CA TRP A 94 -9.37 -2.09 38.99
C TRP A 94 -8.89 -0.83 38.28
N PHE A 95 -9.81 -0.14 37.63
CA PHE A 95 -9.56 1.15 37.01
C PHE A 95 -10.63 2.16 37.42
N GLU A 96 -10.25 3.44 37.39
CA GLU A 96 -11.09 4.54 37.85
C GLU A 96 -11.26 5.58 36.74
N ILE A 97 -12.52 5.91 36.47
CA ILE A 97 -12.92 6.94 35.51
C ILE A 97 -13.68 8.03 36.26
N GLN A 98 -13.34 9.28 36.01
CA GLN A 98 -14.03 10.43 36.60
C GLN A 98 -14.74 11.26 35.53
N THR A 99 -15.83 11.92 35.93
CA THR A 99 -16.49 12.93 35.10
C THR A 99 -15.75 14.26 35.18
N ASP A 100 -15.51 14.91 34.05
CA ASP A 100 -14.99 16.27 33.96
C ASP A 100 -16.08 17.21 33.40
N PRO A 101 -16.82 17.92 34.28
CA PRO A 101 -17.89 18.83 33.85
C PRO A 101 -17.40 20.03 33.03
N LYS A 102 -16.12 20.42 33.15
CA LYS A 102 -15.58 21.58 32.43
C LYS A 102 -15.49 21.32 30.93
N ASN A 103 -15.04 20.13 30.56
CA ASN A 103 -14.85 19.72 29.17
C ASN A 103 -15.94 18.74 28.70
N THR A 104 -17.00 18.53 29.50
CA THR A 104 -18.11 17.60 29.22
C THR A 104 -17.65 16.18 28.86
N ARG A 105 -16.54 15.72 29.45
CA ARG A 105 -15.90 14.44 29.10
C ARG A 105 -15.68 13.55 30.30
N TYR A 106 -15.40 12.28 30.05
CA TYR A 106 -14.88 11.38 31.07
C TYR A 106 -13.35 11.32 30.95
N VAL A 107 -12.66 11.18 32.08
CA VAL A 107 -11.20 11.10 32.13
C VAL A 107 -10.80 9.88 32.93
N VAL A 108 -9.84 9.10 32.41
CA VAL A 108 -9.26 7.99 33.14
C VAL A 108 -8.26 8.53 34.16
N VAL A 109 -8.48 8.24 35.44
CA VAL A 109 -7.61 8.71 36.53
C VAL A 109 -6.57 7.67 36.90
N SER A 110 -6.97 6.39 36.93
CA SER A 110 -6.05 5.31 37.32
C SER A 110 -6.44 3.96 36.69
N GLY A 111 -5.45 3.07 36.59
CA GLY A 111 -5.65 1.65 36.24
C GLY A 111 -5.98 1.35 34.77
N ALA A 112 -6.09 2.37 33.92
CA ALA A 112 -6.26 2.22 32.48
C ALA A 112 -5.64 3.41 31.73
N ARG A 113 -5.47 3.26 30.41
CA ARG A 113 -5.14 4.35 29.49
C ARG A 113 -6.24 4.46 28.45
N GLN A 114 -6.64 5.68 28.12
CA GLN A 114 -7.54 5.92 27.00
C GLN A 114 -6.82 5.61 25.69
N LYS A 115 -7.53 5.01 24.74
CA LYS A 115 -7.04 4.86 23.37
C LYS A 115 -7.36 6.17 22.64
N ASP A 116 -6.34 6.81 22.10
CA ASP A 116 -6.51 7.98 21.24
C ASP A 116 -6.96 7.51 19.85
N GLU A 117 -8.12 7.99 19.41
CA GLU A 117 -8.67 7.69 18.07
C GLU A 117 -8.46 8.85 17.10
N ASP A 118 -8.32 10.06 17.62
CA ASP A 118 -7.98 11.24 16.86
C ASP A 118 -6.48 11.20 16.58
N TRP A 119 -6.13 10.90 15.32
CA TRP A 119 -4.77 11.10 14.84
C TRP A 119 -4.53 12.60 14.69
N ASP A 120 -3.84 13.22 15.64
CA ASP A 120 -3.34 14.58 15.47
C ASP A 120 -2.08 14.53 14.60
N PRO A 121 -2.11 15.04 13.35
CA PRO A 121 -0.93 15.06 12.49
C PRO A 121 0.21 15.89 13.10
N GLN A 122 -0.12 16.91 13.90
CA GLN A 122 0.88 17.84 14.45
C GLN A 122 1.74 17.20 15.56
N GLU A 123 1.16 16.35 16.40
CA GLU A 123 1.89 15.70 17.51
C GLU A 123 2.69 14.47 17.06
N ASN A 124 2.21 13.74 16.04
CA ASN A 124 2.79 12.46 15.62
C ASN A 124 3.72 12.55 14.41
N GLY A 125 4.21 13.75 14.08
CA GLY A 125 5.21 13.95 13.02
C GLY A 125 4.70 13.72 11.59
N GLY A 126 3.37 13.71 11.41
CA GLY A 126 2.76 13.75 10.09
C GLY A 126 2.77 15.18 9.56
N PHE A 127 3.20 15.40 8.32
CA PHE A 127 2.88 16.65 7.66
C PHE A 127 1.35 16.74 7.57
N ALA A 128 0.76 17.72 8.25
CA ALA A 128 -0.63 18.07 7.98
C ALA A 128 -0.75 18.29 6.47
N ILE A 129 -1.74 17.67 5.82
CA ILE A 129 -1.98 17.84 4.37
C ILE A 129 -2.40 19.29 4.05
N HIS A 130 -2.52 20.15 5.06
CA HIS A 130 -2.54 21.60 4.90
C HIS A 130 -1.14 22.08 4.54
N ASP A 131 -1.05 22.71 3.36
CA ASP A 131 0.12 23.35 2.78
C ASP A 131 1.22 23.68 3.80
N THR A 132 2.39 23.10 3.56
CA THR A 132 3.66 23.49 4.18
C THR A 132 4.11 24.92 3.80
N GLU A 133 3.22 25.75 3.24
CA GLU A 133 3.40 27.19 3.17
C GLU A 133 3.07 27.80 4.53
N GLY A 134 4.05 27.73 5.43
CA GLY A 134 4.28 28.67 6.52
C GLY A 134 3.08 29.02 7.42
N LYS A 135 3.15 28.58 8.68
CA LYS A 135 2.50 29.21 9.84
C LYS A 135 2.88 30.70 10.07
N ALA A 136 3.41 31.40 9.07
CA ALA A 136 3.28 32.84 8.96
C ALA A 136 2.07 33.09 8.06
N GLY A 137 0.86 33.02 8.63
CA GLY A 137 -0.30 33.62 7.96
C GLY A 137 0.09 35.03 7.53
N PRO A 138 -0.33 35.51 6.34
CA PRO A 138 0.00 36.87 5.96
C PRO A 138 -0.45 37.77 7.11
N ALA A 139 0.45 38.63 7.59
CA ALA A 139 0.14 39.57 8.68
C ALA A 139 -1.06 40.47 8.34
N ASP A 140 -1.42 40.53 7.05
CA ASP A 140 -2.55 41.23 6.50
C ASP A 140 -3.77 40.29 6.29
N PRO A 141 -4.90 40.54 6.96
CA PRO A 141 -6.15 39.81 6.73
C PRO A 141 -6.66 39.90 5.27
N LEU A 142 -6.26 40.93 4.51
CA LEU A 142 -6.65 41.06 3.11
C LEU A 142 -6.00 40.01 2.21
N ALA A 143 -4.74 39.66 2.44
CA ALA A 143 -4.05 38.63 1.65
C ALA A 143 -4.64 37.22 1.89
N ALA A 144 -5.15 36.94 3.09
CA ALA A 144 -5.89 35.70 3.34
C ALA A 144 -7.22 35.68 2.58
N LEU A 145 -7.93 36.81 2.56
CA LEU A 145 -9.17 36.94 1.80
C LEU A 145 -8.91 36.80 0.28
N GLU A 146 -7.87 37.41 -0.24
CA GLU A 146 -7.46 37.29 -1.65
C GLU A 146 -7.20 35.83 -2.04
N LYS A 147 -6.42 35.07 -1.25
CA LYS A 147 -6.21 33.63 -1.51
C LYS A 147 -7.53 32.84 -1.52
N THR A 148 -8.43 33.11 -0.57
CA THR A 148 -9.72 32.41 -0.53
C THR A 148 -10.63 32.78 -1.70
N THR A 149 -10.63 34.05 -2.11
CA THR A 149 -11.45 34.54 -3.23
C THR A 149 -10.88 34.09 -4.58
N GLU A 150 -9.56 34.07 -4.75
CA GLU A 150 -8.89 33.47 -5.91
C GLU A 150 -9.18 31.98 -6.03
N ALA A 151 -9.11 31.24 -4.92
CA ALA A 151 -9.49 29.82 -4.89
C ALA A 151 -10.97 29.63 -5.30
N GLN A 152 -11.89 30.41 -4.73
CA GLN A 152 -13.31 30.38 -5.10
C GLN A 152 -13.54 30.75 -6.57
N ASN A 153 -12.83 31.76 -7.07
CA ASN A 153 -12.89 32.18 -8.47
C ASN A 153 -12.34 31.10 -9.40
N HIS A 154 -11.23 30.44 -9.05
CA HIS A 154 -10.67 29.35 -9.82
C HIS A 154 -11.60 28.14 -9.86
N VAL A 155 -12.19 27.77 -8.72
CA VAL A 155 -13.22 26.71 -8.65
C VAL A 155 -14.38 27.06 -9.59
N THR A 156 -14.92 28.29 -9.48
CA THR A 156 -16.11 28.69 -10.23
C THR A 156 -15.86 28.86 -11.73
N LYS A 157 -14.76 29.50 -12.12
CA LYS A 157 -14.48 29.84 -13.52
C LYS A 157 -13.76 28.74 -14.29
N VAL A 158 -13.04 27.85 -13.60
CA VAL A 158 -12.22 26.81 -14.25
C VAL A 158 -12.73 25.42 -13.92
N GLN A 159 -12.91 25.09 -12.64
CA GLN A 159 -13.25 23.71 -12.27
C GLN A 159 -14.70 23.35 -12.63
N ILE A 160 -15.67 24.21 -12.29
CA ILE A 160 -17.08 23.96 -12.60
C ILE A 160 -17.32 23.77 -14.12
N PRO A 161 -16.94 24.69 -15.02
CA PRO A 161 -17.19 24.50 -16.45
C PRO A 161 -16.41 23.32 -17.04
N ARG A 162 -15.23 22.99 -16.47
CA ARG A 162 -14.51 21.77 -16.85
C ARG A 162 -15.28 20.51 -16.46
N MET A 163 -15.85 20.48 -15.26
CA MET A 163 -16.66 19.35 -14.79
C MET A 163 -17.95 19.23 -15.62
N GLU A 164 -18.61 20.35 -15.93
CA GLU A 164 -19.78 20.38 -16.82
C GLU A 164 -19.44 19.89 -18.23
N ALA A 165 -18.28 20.28 -18.78
CA ALA A 165 -17.81 19.79 -20.08
C ALA A 165 -17.56 18.27 -20.06
N LEU A 166 -16.91 17.75 -19.02
CA LEU A 166 -16.68 16.31 -18.84
C LEU A 166 -18.01 15.56 -18.68
N GLN A 167 -18.95 16.12 -17.93
CA GLN A 167 -20.28 15.55 -17.75
C GLN A 167 -21.05 15.55 -19.08
N GLY A 168 -21.01 16.62 -19.86
CA GLY A 168 -21.65 16.67 -21.18
C GLY A 168 -21.08 15.62 -22.15
N VAL A 169 -19.77 15.39 -22.14
CA VAL A 169 -19.13 14.32 -22.92
C VAL A 169 -19.59 12.94 -22.43
N SER A 170 -19.64 12.73 -21.11
CA SER A 170 -20.14 11.49 -20.51
C SER A 170 -21.60 11.22 -20.90
N ASP A 171 -22.47 12.22 -20.77
CA ASP A 171 -23.89 12.11 -21.10
C ASP A 171 -24.10 11.83 -22.59
N HIS A 172 -23.34 12.48 -23.47
CA HIS A 172 -23.34 12.19 -24.91
C HIS A 172 -23.05 10.71 -25.20
N TYR A 173 -22.04 10.12 -24.54
CA TYR A 173 -21.72 8.70 -24.71
C TYR A 173 -22.72 7.76 -24.00
N ASN A 174 -23.34 8.21 -22.91
CA ASN A 174 -24.32 7.42 -22.14
C ASN A 174 -25.74 7.46 -22.74
N ASN A 175 -26.05 8.41 -23.62
CA ASN A 175 -27.36 8.51 -24.25
C ASN A 175 -27.68 7.32 -25.17
N ASP A 176 -26.66 6.70 -25.79
CA ASP A 176 -26.83 5.46 -26.57
C ASP A 176 -25.61 4.53 -26.43
N PRO A 177 -25.50 3.81 -25.30
CA PRO A 177 -24.36 2.95 -25.04
C PRO A 177 -24.34 1.74 -25.97
N TYR A 178 -25.49 1.33 -26.51
CA TYR A 178 -25.60 0.13 -27.33
C TYR A 178 -25.03 0.34 -28.74
N THR A 179 -25.38 1.44 -29.41
CA THR A 179 -24.86 1.70 -30.77
C THR A 179 -23.37 1.99 -30.77
N LEU A 180 -22.89 2.79 -29.81
CA LEU A 180 -21.46 3.06 -29.64
C LEU A 180 -20.66 1.78 -29.37
N SER A 181 -21.15 0.93 -28.45
CA SER A 181 -20.53 -0.39 -28.19
C SER A 181 -20.58 -1.31 -29.41
N SER A 182 -21.65 -1.24 -30.21
CA SER A 182 -21.78 -2.01 -31.45
C SER A 182 -20.75 -1.59 -32.49
N MET A 183 -20.55 -0.28 -32.70
CA MET A 183 -19.53 0.27 -33.60
C MET A 183 -18.12 -0.14 -33.17
N VAL A 184 -17.81 -0.01 -31.88
CA VAL A 184 -16.52 -0.41 -31.30
C VAL A 184 -16.27 -1.90 -31.50
N ARG A 185 -17.25 -2.77 -31.20
CA ARG A 185 -17.14 -4.22 -31.44
C ARG A 185 -16.96 -4.55 -32.92
N LYS A 186 -17.63 -3.84 -33.83
CA LYS A 186 -17.48 -4.05 -35.28
C LYS A 186 -16.06 -3.73 -35.73
N ARG A 187 -15.48 -2.64 -35.24
CA ARG A 187 -14.08 -2.27 -35.51
C ARG A 187 -13.11 -3.32 -34.98
N PHE A 188 -13.23 -3.72 -33.71
CA PHE A 188 -12.36 -4.75 -33.13
C PHE A 188 -12.48 -6.11 -33.84
N ARG A 189 -13.66 -6.50 -34.32
CA ARG A 189 -13.82 -7.72 -35.12
C ARG A 189 -13.09 -7.63 -36.46
N ALA A 190 -13.13 -6.47 -37.12
CA ALA A 190 -12.40 -6.25 -38.37
C ALA A 190 -10.88 -6.27 -38.14
N GLU A 191 -10.40 -5.54 -37.13
CA GLU A 191 -8.98 -5.52 -36.74
C GLU A 191 -8.49 -6.92 -36.34
N LYS A 192 -9.25 -7.66 -35.52
CA LYS A 192 -8.93 -9.04 -35.14
C LYS A 192 -8.88 -9.99 -36.34
N LYS A 193 -9.74 -9.79 -37.35
CA LYS A 193 -9.69 -10.59 -38.58
C LYS A 193 -8.43 -10.32 -39.38
N ILE A 194 -8.02 -9.05 -39.48
CA ILE A 194 -6.77 -8.64 -40.14
C ILE A 194 -5.57 -9.21 -39.37
N GLU A 195 -5.54 -9.08 -38.04
CA GLU A 195 -4.47 -9.60 -37.20
C GLU A 195 -4.38 -11.14 -37.25
N ALA A 196 -5.52 -11.84 -37.27
CA ALA A 196 -5.56 -13.29 -37.43
C ALA A 196 -5.05 -13.75 -38.80
N GLN A 197 -5.34 -12.99 -39.87
CA GLN A 197 -4.80 -13.25 -41.20
C GLN A 197 -3.29 -13.06 -41.22
N LYS A 198 -2.79 -11.93 -40.69
CA LYS A 198 -1.35 -11.65 -40.55
C LYS A 198 -0.63 -12.77 -39.77
N ARG A 199 -1.20 -13.19 -38.63
CA ARG A 199 -0.62 -14.28 -37.82
C ARG A 199 -0.61 -15.61 -38.57
N ALA A 200 -1.67 -15.93 -39.31
CA ALA A 200 -1.72 -17.15 -40.11
C ALA A 200 -0.65 -17.12 -41.22
N ASP A 201 -0.50 -15.99 -41.91
CA ASP A 201 0.54 -15.81 -42.93
C ASP A 201 1.95 -15.96 -42.31
N ASP A 202 2.19 -15.35 -41.16
CA ASP A 202 3.44 -15.48 -40.39
C ASP A 202 3.72 -16.93 -39.99
N ASP A 203 2.73 -17.65 -39.47
CA ASP A 203 2.86 -19.05 -39.06
C ASP A 203 3.18 -19.95 -40.27
N THR A 204 2.63 -19.64 -41.46
CA THR A 204 2.99 -20.37 -42.69
C THR A 204 4.45 -20.15 -43.08
N ILE A 205 4.97 -18.92 -42.92
CA ILE A 205 6.37 -18.60 -43.19
C ILE A 205 7.25 -19.32 -42.17
N LYS A 206 6.91 -19.25 -40.88
CA LYS A 206 7.65 -19.93 -39.81
C LYS A 206 7.73 -21.43 -40.04
N GLY A 207 6.62 -22.08 -40.40
CA GLY A 207 6.57 -23.51 -40.69
C GLY A 207 7.41 -23.91 -41.91
N LYS A 208 7.42 -23.11 -42.98
CA LYS A 208 8.25 -23.36 -44.18
C LYS A 208 9.75 -23.30 -43.89
N TYR A 209 10.17 -22.40 -43.01
CA TYR A 209 11.59 -22.15 -42.71
C TYR A 209 12.07 -22.76 -41.38
N GLY A 210 11.19 -23.44 -40.64
CA GLY A 210 11.51 -24.02 -39.32
C GLY A 210 11.89 -22.98 -38.26
N LEU A 211 11.32 -21.77 -38.35
CA LEU A 211 11.59 -20.67 -37.42
C LEU A 211 10.84 -20.90 -36.08
N PRO A 212 11.38 -20.46 -34.94
CA PRO A 212 10.74 -20.63 -33.64
C PRO A 212 9.43 -19.82 -33.54
N GLU A 213 8.43 -20.38 -32.88
CA GLU A 213 7.09 -19.78 -32.75
C GLU A 213 7.11 -18.40 -32.08
N GLU A 214 8.01 -18.20 -31.11
CA GLU A 214 8.20 -16.95 -30.36
C GLU A 214 8.80 -15.81 -31.18
N LEU A 215 9.35 -16.09 -32.37
CA LEU A 215 9.93 -15.06 -33.23
C LEU A 215 8.82 -14.18 -33.81
N GLN A 216 8.83 -12.89 -33.47
CA GLN A 216 7.93 -11.92 -34.08
C GLN A 216 8.47 -11.53 -35.45
N LEU A 217 7.65 -11.73 -36.49
CA LEU A 217 7.98 -11.26 -37.84
C LEU A 217 7.58 -9.79 -37.93
N VAL A 218 8.47 -8.97 -38.49
CA VAL A 218 8.23 -7.55 -38.71
C VAL A 218 7.50 -7.39 -40.04
N GLU A 219 6.56 -6.45 -40.12
CA GLU A 219 5.84 -6.13 -41.36
C GLU A 219 6.82 -5.67 -42.44
N ASP A 220 6.54 -6.08 -43.67
CA ASP A 220 7.48 -6.06 -44.78
C ASP A 220 7.51 -4.70 -45.51
N ASP A 221 7.59 -3.62 -44.73
CA ASP A 221 7.53 -2.23 -45.18
C ASP A 221 8.82 -1.77 -45.86
N ALA A 222 8.71 -0.78 -46.76
CA ALA A 222 9.87 -0.24 -47.50
C ALA A 222 10.94 0.35 -46.57
N GLU A 223 10.51 0.98 -45.47
CA GLU A 223 11.40 1.54 -44.44
C GLU A 223 12.06 0.44 -43.61
N ALA A 224 11.30 -0.58 -43.19
CA ALA A 224 11.83 -1.72 -42.46
C ALA A 224 12.90 -2.48 -43.27
N LYS A 225 12.67 -2.64 -44.58
CA LYS A 225 13.64 -3.22 -45.52
C LYS A 225 14.92 -2.39 -45.64
N HIS A 226 14.82 -1.07 -45.65
CA HIS A 226 15.98 -0.19 -45.68
C HIS A 226 16.80 -0.31 -44.39
N GLN A 227 16.13 -0.23 -43.24
CA GLN A 227 16.78 -0.35 -41.92
C GLN A 227 17.48 -1.71 -41.75
N ALA A 228 16.82 -2.80 -42.14
CA ALA A 228 17.41 -4.14 -42.08
C ALA A 228 18.66 -4.27 -42.97
N ARG A 229 18.68 -3.64 -44.15
CA ARG A 229 19.86 -3.61 -45.03
C ARG A 229 21.02 -2.84 -44.40
N ASP A 230 20.74 -1.69 -43.80
CA ASP A 230 21.75 -0.87 -43.14
C ASP A 230 22.32 -1.54 -41.88
N GLU A 231 21.47 -2.19 -41.09
CA GLU A 231 21.89 -2.98 -39.92
C GLU A 231 22.76 -4.16 -40.33
N TRP A 232 22.38 -4.88 -41.39
CA TRP A 232 23.19 -5.99 -41.89
C TRP A 232 24.54 -5.51 -42.44
N ALA A 233 24.57 -4.38 -43.15
CA ALA A 233 25.82 -3.79 -43.63
C ALA A 233 26.73 -3.40 -42.46
N ARG A 234 26.18 -2.76 -41.42
CA ARG A 234 26.93 -2.42 -40.19
C ARG A 234 27.48 -3.66 -39.48
N ALA A 235 26.62 -4.65 -39.21
CA ALA A 235 27.01 -5.88 -38.54
C ALA A 235 28.08 -6.67 -39.32
N ARG A 236 28.03 -6.65 -40.65
CA ARG A 236 29.06 -7.26 -41.50
C ARG A 236 30.40 -6.55 -41.35
N MET A 237 30.41 -5.22 -41.34
CA MET A 237 31.63 -4.43 -41.15
C MET A 237 32.24 -4.67 -39.77
N ASP A 238 31.42 -4.71 -38.72
CA ASP A 238 31.84 -5.01 -37.35
C ASP A 238 32.43 -6.42 -37.24
N TYR A 239 31.79 -7.41 -37.86
CA TYR A 239 32.29 -8.79 -37.90
C TYR A 239 33.65 -8.88 -38.62
N GLU A 240 33.82 -8.17 -39.74
CA GLU A 240 35.10 -8.12 -40.46
C GLU A 240 36.19 -7.44 -39.64
N ALA A 241 35.87 -6.34 -38.94
CA ALA A 241 36.80 -5.66 -38.05
C ALA A 241 37.21 -6.55 -36.85
N GLU A 242 36.26 -7.26 -36.25
CA GLU A 242 36.54 -8.19 -35.15
C GLU A 242 37.37 -9.40 -35.62
N ARG A 243 37.09 -9.91 -36.82
CA ARG A 243 37.90 -10.97 -37.45
C ARG A 243 39.32 -10.49 -37.75
N ASN A 244 39.48 -9.26 -38.22
CA ASN A 244 40.78 -8.71 -38.58
C ASN A 244 41.62 -8.36 -37.35
N SER A 245 40.99 -7.99 -36.23
CA SER A 245 41.67 -7.77 -34.94
C SER A 245 42.07 -9.07 -34.23
N LYS A 246 41.29 -10.16 -34.38
CA LYS A 246 41.60 -11.49 -33.84
C LYS A 246 42.60 -12.29 -34.68
N ARG A 247 42.91 -11.86 -35.91
CA ARG A 247 44.04 -12.44 -36.66
C ARG A 247 45.32 -12.12 -35.91
N PRO A 248 46.12 -13.12 -35.49
CA PRO A 248 47.43 -12.83 -34.93
C PRO A 248 48.18 -12.06 -36.02
N ARG A 249 48.55 -10.82 -35.72
CA ARG A 249 49.53 -10.10 -36.52
C ARG A 249 50.79 -10.94 -36.45
N LEU A 250 51.01 -11.81 -37.45
CA LEU A 250 52.34 -12.24 -37.80
C LEU A 250 53.04 -10.95 -38.21
N SER A 251 53.63 -10.28 -37.22
CA SER A 251 54.71 -9.34 -37.45
C SER A 251 55.79 -10.17 -38.09
N ILE A 252 55.78 -10.23 -39.42
CA ILE A 252 56.99 -10.51 -40.17
C ILE A 252 57.80 -9.24 -39.96
N PRO A 253 58.87 -9.23 -39.14
CA PRO A 253 59.79 -8.12 -39.22
C PRO A 253 60.36 -8.18 -40.63
N SER A 254 60.02 -7.18 -41.45
CA SER A 254 60.78 -6.82 -42.63
C SER A 254 62.13 -6.29 -42.14
N SER A 255 63.02 -7.19 -41.73
CA SER A 255 64.43 -6.92 -41.56
C SER A 255 65.16 -7.52 -42.75
N SER A 256 65.35 -6.67 -43.75
CA SER A 256 66.41 -6.78 -44.74
C SER A 256 67.75 -6.89 -44.01
N THR A 257 68.28 -8.09 -43.82
CA THR A 257 69.71 -8.28 -43.61
C THR A 257 70.12 -9.65 -44.13
N SER A 258 70.89 -9.59 -45.21
CA SER A 258 71.64 -10.67 -45.83
C SER A 258 72.64 -11.29 -44.85
N GLN A 259 72.39 -12.50 -44.37
CA GLN A 259 73.46 -13.42 -43.94
C GLN A 259 73.09 -14.86 -44.27
N SER A 260 74.01 -15.50 -45.00
CA SER A 260 74.04 -16.91 -45.38
C SER A 260 73.95 -17.84 -44.16
N ARG A 261 73.07 -18.83 -44.20
CA ARG A 261 73.09 -19.98 -43.30
C ARG A 261 73.27 -21.29 -44.07
N PRO A 262 73.97 -22.27 -43.50
CA PRO A 262 74.44 -23.46 -44.21
C PRO A 262 73.29 -24.45 -44.47
N LYS A 263 73.42 -25.21 -45.56
CA LYS A 263 72.50 -26.30 -45.92
C LYS A 263 72.52 -27.36 -44.82
N LEU A 264 71.41 -27.50 -44.09
CA LEU A 264 71.17 -28.65 -43.22
C LEU A 264 70.60 -29.81 -44.04
N ASP A 265 70.99 -31.03 -43.69
CA ASP A 265 70.54 -32.25 -44.35
C ASP A 265 69.00 -32.37 -44.33
N PRO A 266 68.36 -32.81 -45.43
CA PRO A 266 66.91 -32.81 -45.60
C PRO A 266 66.18 -33.61 -44.50
N VAL A 267 66.84 -34.63 -43.95
CA VAL A 267 66.30 -35.47 -42.86
C VAL A 267 66.20 -34.69 -41.54
N SER A 268 67.14 -33.79 -41.26
CA SER A 268 67.12 -32.96 -40.05
C SER A 268 66.03 -31.88 -40.11
N SER A 269 65.81 -31.30 -41.29
CA SER A 269 64.72 -30.35 -41.57
C SER A 269 63.34 -31.00 -41.42
N LEU A 270 63.20 -32.26 -41.85
CA LEU A 270 61.96 -33.01 -41.69
C LEU A 270 61.67 -33.35 -40.22
N LYS A 271 62.71 -33.77 -39.46
CA LYS A 271 62.59 -34.04 -38.01
C LYS A 271 62.18 -32.79 -37.22
N ALA A 272 62.75 -31.62 -37.54
CA ALA A 272 62.37 -30.36 -36.92
C ALA A 272 60.91 -29.97 -37.21
N ARG A 273 60.46 -30.13 -38.47
CA ARG A 273 59.06 -29.87 -38.86
C ARG A 273 58.05 -30.81 -38.19
N ILE A 274 58.41 -32.09 -37.99
CA ILE A 274 57.53 -33.04 -37.31
C ILE A 274 57.42 -32.71 -35.82
N LEU A 275 58.51 -32.31 -35.16
CA LEU A 275 58.51 -31.91 -33.75
C LEU A 275 57.71 -30.61 -33.50
N ASP A 276 57.76 -29.65 -34.42
CA ASP A 276 56.95 -28.42 -34.31
C ASP A 276 55.45 -28.65 -34.53
N ASN A 277 55.08 -29.60 -35.41
CA ASN A 277 53.67 -29.94 -35.64
C ASN A 277 53.06 -30.75 -34.49
N THR A 278 53.82 -31.65 -33.87
CA THR A 278 53.32 -32.45 -32.72
C THR A 278 53.18 -31.62 -31.45
N ARG A 279 54.04 -30.60 -31.25
CA ARG A 279 53.97 -29.68 -30.10
C ARG A 279 52.75 -28.74 -30.13
N ARG A 280 52.15 -28.50 -31.31
CA ARG A 280 50.94 -27.66 -31.46
C ARG A 280 49.63 -28.42 -31.20
N SER A 281 49.64 -29.74 -31.20
CA SER A 281 48.43 -30.57 -31.00
C SER A 281 48.07 -30.74 -29.51
N SER A 282 49.03 -30.66 -28.59
CA SER A 282 48.81 -30.97 -27.17
C SER A 282 48.18 -29.84 -26.32
N THR A 283 47.90 -28.66 -26.89
CA THR A 283 47.28 -27.53 -26.15
C THR A 283 45.88 -27.14 -26.65
N LEU A 284 45.23 -27.96 -27.48
CA LEU A 284 43.86 -27.72 -27.97
C LEU A 284 42.78 -28.59 -27.30
N ALA A 285 43.06 -29.13 -26.11
CA ALA A 285 42.07 -29.75 -25.23
C ALA A 285 41.58 -28.75 -24.16
N SER A 286 40.98 -27.65 -24.60
CA SER A 286 40.13 -26.77 -23.77
C SER A 286 39.24 -25.93 -24.68
N LYS A 287 38.42 -26.60 -25.50
CA LYS A 287 37.26 -25.94 -26.11
C LYS A 287 36.22 -25.75 -25.02
N ARG A 288 36.16 -24.54 -24.47
CA ARG A 288 34.96 -24.07 -23.77
C ARG A 288 33.78 -24.19 -24.74
N LYS A 289 32.79 -25.01 -24.40
CA LYS A 289 31.47 -25.00 -25.04
C LYS A 289 30.92 -23.56 -25.04
N PRO A 290 30.19 -23.12 -26.07
CA PRO A 290 29.41 -21.89 -25.98
C PRO A 290 28.39 -22.01 -24.83
N PRO A 291 28.05 -20.91 -24.13
CA PRO A 291 27.10 -20.97 -23.03
C PRO A 291 25.73 -21.39 -23.55
N ASP A 292 25.10 -22.28 -22.78
CA ASP A 292 23.74 -22.77 -23.01
C ASP A 292 22.73 -21.62 -22.87
N ARG A 293 21.75 -21.55 -23.77
CA ARG A 293 20.88 -20.38 -24.00
C ARG A 293 19.74 -20.25 -22.98
N ARG A 294 19.93 -20.76 -21.75
CA ARG A 294 18.89 -20.82 -20.70
C ARG A 294 19.13 -19.92 -19.48
N VAL A 295 20.12 -19.02 -19.52
CA VAL A 295 20.37 -18.09 -18.40
C VAL A 295 20.51 -16.66 -18.91
N LEU A 296 19.44 -16.14 -19.51
CA LEU A 296 19.19 -14.70 -19.65
C LEU A 296 17.68 -14.44 -19.61
N LEU A 297 17.03 -14.89 -18.54
CA LEU A 297 15.69 -14.44 -18.11
C LEU A 297 15.61 -14.55 -16.58
N LYS A 298 16.06 -13.49 -15.92
CA LYS A 298 15.54 -12.98 -14.65
C LYS A 298 15.59 -11.46 -14.72
#